data_AF-A0A7S0RIH5-F1
#
_entry.id   AF-A0A7S0RIH5-F1
#
_cell.length_a   1.000
_cell.length_b   1.000
_cell.length_c   1.000
_cell.angle_alpha   90.00
_cell.angle_beta   90.00
_cell.angle_gamma   90.00
#
_symmetry.space_group_name_H-M   'P 1'
#
loop_
_entity.id
_entity.type
_entity.pdbx_description
1 polymer ?
#
loop_
_entity_poly.entity_id
_entity_poly.type
_entity_poly.pdbx_seq_one_letter_code
_entity_poly.pdbx_strand_id
1 'polypeptide(L)'
;GISWKNGFPAYSITLSGGYAHIDGDDEFIYTGMGGMDPSTKAHVKDQELTRGNLSLKLNYDQKVPVRVVRRTDSNPGAADRYTYDGLAHVLGYWREVCETNPDVT
;
A
#
# COMPACT_ATOMS: atom_id res chain seq x y z
N GLY A 1 -0.87 -6.95 -1.57
CA GLY A 1 -0.29 -5.72 -1.03
C GLY A 1 0.34 -5.99 0.31
N ILE A 2 -0.47 -6.18 1.35
CA ILE A 2 0.00 -6.34 2.73
C ILE A 2 -0.01 -7.82 3.12
N SER A 3 1.04 -8.29 3.80
CA SER A 3 1.08 -9.60 4.48
C SER A 3 1.02 -9.39 5.99
N TRP A 4 0.08 -10.04 6.69
CA TRP A 4 -0.12 -9.86 8.13
C TRP A 4 -0.76 -11.09 8.79
N LYS A 5 -0.75 -11.09 10.13
CA LYS A 5 -1.56 -11.96 10.99
C LYS A 5 -2.40 -11.08 11.92
N ASN A 6 -3.66 -11.45 12.16
CA ASN A 6 -4.54 -10.67 13.04
C ASN A 6 -3.93 -10.46 14.43
N GLY A 7 -3.92 -9.22 14.89
CA GLY A 7 -3.37 -8.81 16.19
C GLY A 7 -1.85 -8.58 16.21
N PHE A 8 -1.16 -8.72 15.08
CA PHE A 8 0.29 -8.51 14.98
C PHE A 8 0.62 -7.41 13.96
N PRO A 9 1.79 -6.77 14.08
CA PRO A 9 2.34 -5.92 13.02
C PRO A 9 2.40 -6.64 11.67
N ALA A 10 2.24 -5.89 10.59
CA ALA A 10 2.42 -6.40 9.24
C ALA A 10 3.86 -6.88 9.01
N TYR A 11 3.98 -7.94 8.23
CA TYR A 11 5.23 -8.61 7.93
C TYR A 11 5.92 -8.01 6.71
N SER A 12 5.15 -7.70 5.67
CA SER A 12 5.66 -7.14 4.43
C SER A 12 4.59 -6.39 3.66
N ILE A 13 5.03 -5.47 2.81
CA ILE A 13 4.21 -4.79 1.81
C ILE A 13 4.81 -4.96 0.41
N THR A 14 3.96 -4.90 -0.61
CA THR A 14 4.35 -4.92 -2.00
C THR A 14 3.93 -3.63 -2.69
N LEU A 15 4.90 -2.94 -3.31
CA LEU A 15 4.71 -1.75 -4.14
C LEU A 15 4.60 -2.19 -5.60
N SER A 16 3.38 -2.25 -6.14
CA SER A 16 3.12 -2.80 -7.49
C SER A 16 2.51 -1.78 -8.46
N GLY A 17 2.58 -0.48 -8.16
CA GLY A 17 2.14 0.61 -9.05
C GLY A 17 0.62 0.79 -9.19
N GLY A 18 -0.19 0.11 -8.38
CA GLY A 18 -1.66 0.27 -8.38
C GLY A 18 -2.19 1.39 -7.48
N TYR A 19 -1.30 2.08 -6.76
CA TYR A 19 -1.62 3.15 -5.83
C TYR A 19 -0.53 4.22 -5.95
N ALA A 20 -0.95 5.49 -6.05
CA ALA A 20 -0.08 6.60 -6.36
C ALA A 20 1.10 6.68 -5.39
N HIS A 21 2.30 6.60 -5.96
CA HIS A 21 3.56 6.60 -5.25
C HIS A 21 4.16 8.00 -5.41
N ILE A 22 4.21 8.76 -4.33
CA ILE A 22 5.12 9.89 -4.25
C ILE A 22 6.40 9.30 -3.64
N ASP A 23 7.34 8.99 -4.53
CA ASP A 23 8.71 8.57 -4.20
C ASP A 23 9.52 9.83 -3.90
N GLY A 24 9.94 10.02 -2.65
CA GLY A 24 11.21 10.66 -2.38
C GLY A 24 12.34 9.64 -2.50
N ASP A 25 13.60 10.05 -2.36
CA ASP A 25 14.72 9.10 -2.43
C ASP A 25 14.66 8.02 -1.32
N ASP A 26 14.12 8.35 -0.14
CA ASP A 26 14.09 7.47 1.05
C ASP A 26 12.68 7.25 1.65
N GLU A 27 11.64 7.89 1.11
CA GLU A 27 10.28 7.87 1.69
C GLU A 27 9.21 7.62 0.62
N PHE A 28 8.16 6.92 1.02
CA PHE A 28 7.02 6.65 0.14
C PHE A 28 5.69 6.64 0.89
N ILE A 29 4.63 6.99 0.17
CA ILE A 29 3.25 6.86 0.63
C ILE A 29 2.69 5.51 0.18
N TYR A 30 2.06 4.78 1.11
CA TYR A 30 1.41 3.51 0.84
C TYR A 30 -0.08 3.60 1.12
N THR A 31 -0.91 3.38 0.10
CA THR A 31 -2.37 3.32 0.27
C THR A 31 -2.79 1.97 0.82
N GLY A 32 -3.69 1.99 1.80
CA GLY A 32 -4.25 0.79 2.42
C GLY A 32 -5.02 -0.09 1.42
N MET A 33 -5.39 -1.29 1.89
CA MET A 33 -6.25 -2.20 1.14
C MET A 33 -7.73 -1.90 1.36
N GLY A 34 -8.56 -2.35 0.40
CA GLY A 34 -10.02 -2.28 0.48
C GLY A 34 -10.61 -1.08 -0.28
N GLY A 35 -11.93 -0.96 -0.25
CA GLY A 35 -12.64 0.14 -0.91
C GLY A 35 -12.70 0.07 -2.45
N MET A 36 -12.00 -0.89 -3.08
CA MET A 36 -11.90 -1.04 -4.52
C MET A 36 -12.74 -2.22 -5.02
N ASP A 37 -13.51 -2.00 -6.09
CA ASP A 37 -14.21 -3.06 -6.81
C ASP A 37 -13.18 -3.92 -7.58
N PRO A 38 -13.15 -5.25 -7.38
CA PRO A 38 -12.14 -6.11 -8.00
C PRO A 38 -12.25 -6.19 -9.52
N SER A 39 -13.43 -5.95 -10.09
CA SER A 39 -13.75 -6.04 -11.51
C SER A 39 -13.41 -4.74 -12.23
N THR A 40 -13.81 -3.59 -11.66
CA THR A 40 -13.63 -2.28 -12.31
C THR A 40 -12.37 -1.54 -11.85
N LYS A 41 -11.74 -2.00 -10.77
CA LYS A 41 -10.64 -1.30 -10.06
C LYS A 41 -11.03 0.10 -9.56
N ALA A 42 -12.32 0.45 -9.61
CA ALA A 42 -12.81 1.72 -9.10
C ALA A 42 -12.89 1.70 -7.57
N HIS A 43 -12.59 2.83 -6.94
CA HIS A 43 -12.89 3.05 -5.53
C HIS A 43 -14.40 3.25 -5.36
N VAL A 44 -15.06 2.26 -4.77
CA VAL A 44 -16.52 2.23 -4.59
C VAL A 44 -16.96 2.44 -3.14
N LYS A 45 -16.01 2.39 -2.18
CA LYS A 45 -16.26 2.58 -0.75
C LYS A 45 -15.03 3.15 -0.04
N ASP A 46 -15.28 3.81 1.08
CA ASP A 46 -14.24 4.25 1.99
C ASP A 46 -13.39 3.07 2.49
N GLN A 47 -12.09 3.29 2.58
CA GLN A 47 -11.20 2.35 3.24
C GLN A 47 -11.37 2.42 4.75
N GLU A 48 -11.33 1.25 5.39
CA GLU A 48 -11.42 1.10 6.84
C GLU A 48 -10.07 0.73 7.44
N LEU A 49 -9.82 1.18 8.66
CA LEU A 49 -8.62 0.85 9.42
C LEU A 49 -8.76 -0.52 10.10
N THR A 50 -8.94 -1.57 9.29
CA THR A 50 -9.12 -2.95 9.72
C THR A 50 -8.12 -3.88 9.00
N ARG A 51 -8.02 -5.14 9.46
CA ARG A 51 -7.21 -6.18 8.79
C ARG A 51 -5.74 -5.75 8.56
N GLY A 52 -5.27 -5.76 7.31
CA GLY A 52 -3.92 -5.36 6.96
C GLY A 52 -3.62 -3.89 7.26
N ASN A 53 -4.59 -2.99 7.09
CA ASN A 53 -4.43 -1.56 7.39
C ASN A 53 -4.21 -1.35 8.90
N LEU A 54 -4.97 -2.06 9.73
CA LEU A 54 -4.75 -2.05 11.18
C LEU A 54 -3.38 -2.65 11.55
N SER A 55 -2.92 -3.67 10.82
CA SER A 55 -1.61 -4.27 11.07
C SER A 55 -0.46 -3.32 10.75
N LEU A 56 -0.59 -2.47 9.72
CA LEU A 56 0.37 -1.40 9.44
C LEU A 56 0.36 -0.29 10.51
N LYS A 57 -0.81 0.05 11.05
CA LYS A 57 -0.90 0.92 12.23
C LYS A 57 -0.13 0.33 13.41
N LEU A 58 -0.20 -0.98 13.62
CA LEU A 58 0.58 -1.65 14.67
C LEU A 58 2.09 -1.58 14.42
N ASN A 59 2.57 -1.60 13.17
CA ASN A 59 3.99 -1.34 12.88
C ASN A 59 4.41 0.06 13.35
N TYR A 60 3.57 1.08 13.13
CA TYR A 60 3.81 2.43 13.63
C TYR A 60 3.82 2.47 15.17
N ASP A 61 2.75 1.98 15.80
CA ASP A 61 2.58 2.03 17.26
C ASP A 61 3.70 1.29 18.00
N GLN A 62 4.12 0.13 17.47
CA GLN A 62 5.12 -0.75 18.09
C GLN A 62 6.55 -0.51 17.57
N LYS A 63 6.73 0.41 16.62
CA LYS A 63 8.02 0.70 15.97
C LYS A 63 8.68 -0.53 15.34
N VAL A 64 7.86 -1.45 14.82
CA VAL A 64 8.33 -2.68 14.18
C VAL A 64 8.51 -2.43 12.69
N PRO A 65 9.70 -2.72 12.11
CA PRO A 65 9.93 -2.50 10.68
C PRO A 65 9.08 -3.46 9.83
N VAL A 66 8.77 -3.04 8.61
CA VAL A 66 8.06 -3.83 7.60
C VAL A 66 8.97 -4.09 6.41
N ARG A 67 8.94 -5.32 5.86
CA ARG A 67 9.68 -5.65 4.64
C ARG A 67 9.02 -5.02 3.41
N VAL A 68 9.80 -4.42 2.53
CA VAL A 68 9.30 -3.80 1.29
C VAL A 68 9.74 -4.62 0.09
N VAL A 69 8.78 -4.94 -0.78
CA VAL A 69 9.03 -5.60 -2.07
C VAL A 69 8.51 -4.68 -3.17
N ARG A 70 9.38 -4.26 -4.09
CA ARG A 70 9.03 -3.32 -5.16
C ARG A 70 8.92 -4.05 -6.49
N ARG A 71 7.88 -3.74 -7.27
CA ARG A 71 7.82 -4.16 -8.67
C ARG A 71 8.79 -3.30 -9.46
N THR A 72 9.81 -3.92 -10.04
CA THR A 72 10.75 -3.28 -10.96
C THR A 72 10.21 -3.35 -12.38
N ASP A 73 10.41 -2.29 -13.16
CA ASP A 73 9.86 -2.10 -14.50
C ASP A 73 9.77 -3.40 -15.32
N SER A 74 8.53 -3.72 -15.66
CA SER A 74 8.19 -4.73 -16.66
C SER A 74 8.27 -4.05 -18.03
N ASN A 75 9.30 -4.34 -18.81
CA ASN A 75 9.27 -4.03 -20.25
C ASN A 75 7.96 -4.57 -20.87
N PRO A 76 7.35 -3.89 -21.84
CA PRO A 76 6.17 -4.42 -22.52
C PRO A 76 6.45 -5.84 -23.06
N GLY A 77 5.72 -6.84 -22.55
CA GLY A 77 5.89 -8.25 -22.90
C GLY A 77 6.82 -9.07 -21.99
N ALA A 78 7.47 -8.46 -21.00
CA ALA A 78 8.22 -9.16 -19.96
C ALA A 78 7.32 -9.50 -18.75
N ALA A 79 7.62 -10.61 -18.08
CA ALA A 79 6.98 -10.94 -16.81
C ALA A 79 7.31 -9.90 -15.73
N ASP A 80 6.34 -9.61 -14.85
CA ASP A 80 6.55 -8.77 -13.68
C ASP A 80 7.75 -9.28 -12.85
N ARG A 81 8.65 -8.37 -12.48
CA ARG A 81 9.77 -8.65 -11.59
C ARG A 81 9.58 -7.91 -10.28
N TYR A 82 9.91 -8.60 -9.19
CA TYR A 82 9.82 -8.05 -7.84
C TYR A 82 11.20 -8.12 -7.18
N THR A 83 11.66 -7.01 -6.65
CA THR A 83 12.90 -6.90 -5.88
C THR A 83 12.59 -6.65 -4.42
N TYR A 84 13.41 -7.21 -3.54
CA TYR A 84 13.36 -6.87 -2.12
C TYR A 84 14.11 -5.55 -1.91
N ASP A 85 13.41 -4.56 -1.36
CA ASP A 85 13.88 -3.18 -1.23
C ASP A 85 14.39 -2.87 0.19
N GLY A 86 14.30 -3.84 1.10
CA GLY A 86 14.80 -3.71 2.47
C GLY A 86 13.69 -3.60 3.52
N LEU A 87 14.03 -2.94 4.64
CA LEU A 87 13.14 -2.69 5.76
C LEU A 87 12.78 -1.21 5.81
N ALA A 88 11.50 -0.92 5.97
CA ALA A 88 10.99 0.42 6.16
C ALA A 88 10.29 0.55 7.52
N HIS A 89 10.24 1.77 8.05
CA HIS A 89 9.43 2.11 9.20
C HIS A 89 8.19 2.88 8.74
N VAL A 90 7.04 2.58 9.35
CA VAL A 90 5.86 3.43 9.19
C VAL A 90 6.11 4.69 10.01
N LEU A 91 6.14 5.85 9.34
CA LEU A 91 6.43 7.15 9.97
C LEU A 91 5.14 7.87 10.41
N GLY A 92 4.00 7.51 9.84
CA GLY A 92 2.69 8.07 10.17
C GLY A 92 1.60 7.42 9.34
N TYR A 93 0.35 7.74 9.67
CA TYR A 93 -0.83 7.34 8.90
C TYR A 93 -1.93 8.39 9.03
N TRP A 94 -2.69 8.60 7.97
CA TRP A 94 -3.85 9.50 7.95
C TRP A 94 -4.96 8.91 7.09
N ARG A 95 -6.13 9.53 7.14
CA ARG A 95 -7.23 9.27 6.22
C ARG A 95 -7.31 10.45 5.26
N GLU A 96 -7.41 10.16 3.97
CA GLU A 96 -7.53 11.16 2.91
C GLU A 96 -8.76 10.86 2.06
N VAL A 97 -9.47 11.90 1.64
CA VAL A 97 -10.58 11.78 0.71
C VAL A 97 -9.98 11.85 -0.70
N CYS A 98 -10.14 10.81 -1.50
CA CYS A 98 -9.79 10.88 -2.91
C CYS A 98 -10.76 11.84 -3.61
N GLU A 99 -10.26 12.93 -4.20
CA GLU A 99 -11.09 13.78 -5.06
C GLU A 99 -11.56 12.96 -6.27
N THR A 100 -12.88 12.71 -6.33
CA THR A 100 -13.52 12.32 -7.57
C THR A 100 -13.56 13.55 -8.47
N ASN A 101 -12.80 13.55 -9.57
CA ASN A 101 -12.93 14.60 -10.59
C ASN A 101 -14.38 14.60 -11.10
N PRO A 102 -15.17 15.67 -10.88
CA PRO A 102 -16.59 15.69 -11.26
C PRO A 102 -16.81 15.70 -12.78
N ASP A 103 -15.76 15.90 -13.59
CA ASP A 103 -15.86 16.04 -15.05
C ASP A 103 -15.69 14.74 -15.85
N VAL A 104 -15.69 13.57 -15.19
CA VAL A 104 -15.63 12.27 -15.88
C VAL A 104 -16.87 11.45 -15.53
N THR A 105 -17.97 11.72 -16.24
CA THR A 105 -19.16 10.86 -16.37
C THR A 105 -19.26 10.29 -17.77
#